data_AF-A0A1Q9NAQ4-F1
#
_entry.id   AF-A0A1Q9NAQ4-F1
#
_cell.length_a   1.000
_cell.length_b   1.000
_cell.length_c   1.000
_cell.angle_alpha   90.00
_cell.angle_beta   90.00
_cell.angle_gamma   90.00
#
_symmetry.space_group_name_H-M   'P 1'
#
loop_
_entity.id
_entity.type
_entity.pdbx_description
1 polymer ?
#
loop_
_entity_poly.entity_id
_entity_poly.type
_entity_poly.pdbx_seq_one_letter_code
_entity_poly.pdbx_strand_id
1 'polypeptide(L)'
;MNNMALEVRHTNNIGKTQDMKTIQKILKKSDRNITQSDKWLLLGNVLSNFGAEFTDKKLALHWGDKDEQQFELLARMFNSLLNISTTGKFDNGVWQVQV
;
A
#
# COMPACT_ATOMS: atom_id res chain seq x y z
N MET A 1 33.29 -18.48 16.57
CA MET A 1 32.02 -19.14 16.17
C MET A 1 30.91 -18.54 17.00
N ASN A 2 29.74 -18.40 16.36
CA ASN A 2 28.43 -18.00 16.91
C ASN A 2 28.15 -16.49 16.98
N ASN A 3 27.81 -15.95 15.80
CA ASN A 3 26.92 -14.79 15.66
C ASN A 3 25.55 -15.14 16.26
N MET A 4 25.17 -14.43 17.32
CA MET A 4 23.86 -14.51 17.92
C MET A 4 22.92 -13.66 17.03
N ALA A 5 22.26 -14.32 16.08
CA ALA A 5 21.24 -13.70 15.24
C ALA A 5 20.05 -13.31 16.13
N LEU A 6 19.84 -12.01 16.29
CA LEU A 6 18.62 -11.44 16.83
C LEU A 6 17.45 -11.92 15.97
N GLU A 7 16.64 -12.84 16.50
CA GLU A 7 15.31 -13.14 15.97
C GLU A 7 14.44 -11.89 16.11
N VAL A 8 14.42 -11.06 15.06
CA VAL A 8 13.40 -10.03 14.93
C VAL A 8 12.11 -10.73 14.52
N ARG A 9 11.37 -11.21 15.52
CA ARG A 9 9.96 -11.58 15.37
C ARG A 9 9.19 -10.34 14.93
N HIS A 10 9.09 -10.14 13.62
CA HIS A 10 8.15 -9.19 13.03
C HIS A 10 6.75 -9.73 13.29
N THR A 11 6.18 -9.33 14.42
CA THR A 11 4.76 -9.47 14.67
C THR A 11 4.02 -8.62 13.62
N ASN A 12 3.66 -9.23 12.50
CA ASN A 12 2.69 -8.71 11.53
C ASN A 12 1.31 -8.65 12.20
N ASN A 13 1.14 -7.71 13.10
CA ASN A 13 -0.09 -7.43 13.82
C ASN A 13 -0.43 -5.93 13.79
N ILE A 14 0.07 -5.22 12.78
CA ILE A 14 -0.16 -3.80 12.58
C ILE A 14 -1.46 -3.65 11.76
N GLY A 15 -2.52 -3.11 12.37
CA GLY A 15 -3.39 -2.16 11.65
C GLY A 15 -4.78 -2.60 11.17
N LYS A 16 -5.26 -3.84 11.39
CA LYS A 16 -6.46 -4.37 10.69
C LYS A 16 -7.79 -3.61 10.86
N THR A 17 -7.95 -2.64 11.78
CA THR A 17 -9.25 -1.99 12.01
C THR A 17 -9.19 -0.46 12.15
N GLN A 18 -8.06 0.10 12.56
CA GLN A 18 -7.90 1.55 12.74
C GLN A 18 -7.57 2.25 11.41
N ASP A 19 -6.83 1.56 10.54
CA ASP A 19 -6.41 2.10 9.24
C ASP A 19 -7.56 2.14 8.24
N MET A 20 -8.45 1.15 8.29
CA MET A 20 -9.62 1.06 7.40
C MET A 20 -10.60 2.22 7.59
N LYS A 21 -10.86 2.63 8.84
CA LYS A 21 -11.72 3.79 9.13
C LYS A 21 -11.08 5.09 8.66
N THR A 22 -9.76 5.20 8.76
CA THR A 22 -8.99 6.36 8.31
C THR A 22 -9.03 6.46 6.78
N ILE A 23 -8.78 5.36 6.08
CA ILE A 23 -8.88 5.24 4.62
C ILE A 23 -10.30 5.58 4.15
N GLN A 24 -11.34 5.01 4.77
CA GLN A 24 -12.73 5.31 4.42
C GLN A 24 -13.10 6.77 4.68
N LYS A 25 -12.57 7.40 5.74
CA LYS A 25 -12.82 8.81 6.05
C LYS A 25 -12.16 9.74 5.03
N ILE A 26 -10.96 9.37 4.55
CA ILE A 26 -10.26 10.09 3.48
C ILE A 26 -11.03 9.98 2.16
N LEU A 27 -11.46 8.78 1.78
CA LEU A 27 -12.23 8.53 0.55
C LEU A 27 -13.65 9.12 0.60
N LYS A 28 -14.27 9.25 1.78
CA LYS A 28 -15.56 9.94 1.94
C LYS A 28 -15.45 11.46 1.92
N LYS A 29 -14.28 12.03 2.25
CA LYS A 29 -14.05 13.48 2.23
C LYS A 29 -13.68 14.03 0.85
N SER A 30 -13.39 13.17 -0.13
CA SER A 30 -12.86 13.57 -1.43
C SER A 30 -13.87 14.21 -2.39
N ASP A 31 -15.05 14.59 -1.92
CA ASP A 31 -16.16 14.87 -2.82
C ASP A 31 -16.05 16.19 -3.59
N ARG A 32 -15.31 17.26 -3.15
CA ARG A 32 -15.35 18.55 -3.92
C ARG A 32 -14.10 19.42 -4.07
N ASN A 33 -12.97 19.21 -3.40
CA ASN A 33 -11.82 20.15 -3.49
C ASN A 33 -10.43 19.52 -3.26
N ILE A 34 -10.20 18.27 -3.68
CA ILE A 34 -8.85 17.67 -3.56
C ILE A 34 -8.01 18.06 -4.78
N THR A 35 -6.89 18.77 -4.55
CA THR A 35 -5.93 19.12 -5.60
C THR A 35 -5.14 17.88 -6.05
N GLN A 36 -4.47 17.95 -7.20
CA GLN A 36 -3.58 16.85 -7.61
C GLN A 36 -2.48 16.57 -6.58
N SER A 37 -1.89 17.61 -5.98
CA SER A 37 -0.89 17.46 -4.93
C SER A 37 -1.44 16.72 -3.69
N ASP A 38 -2.67 17.01 -3.29
CA ASP A 38 -3.32 16.32 -2.18
C ASP A 38 -3.58 14.84 -2.49
N LYS A 39 -3.96 14.52 -3.74
CA LYS A 39 -4.12 13.12 -4.19
C LYS A 39 -2.81 12.35 -4.05
N TRP A 40 -1.70 12.92 -4.49
CA TRP A 40 -0.38 12.32 -4.36
C TRP A 40 0.07 12.17 -2.91
N LEU A 41 -0.20 13.17 -2.06
CA LEU A 41 0.11 13.10 -0.63
C LEU A 41 -0.70 11.98 0.05
N LEU A 42 -2.00 11.88 -0.24
CA LEU A 42 -2.85 10.81 0.27
C LEU A 42 -2.37 9.44 -0.19
N LEU A 43 -2.00 9.32 -1.47
CA LEU A 43 -1.43 8.09 -2.01
C LEU A 43 -0.14 7.70 -1.29
N GLY A 44 0.77 8.65 -1.07
CA GLY A 44 2.01 8.43 -0.34
C GLY A 44 1.78 7.98 1.10
N ASN A 45 0.81 8.58 1.78
CA ASN A 45 0.41 8.18 3.13
C ASN A 45 -0.24 6.79 3.17
N VAL A 46 -1.02 6.42 2.15
CA VAL A 46 -1.55 5.06 2.04
C VAL A 46 -0.37 4.11 1.83
N LEU A 47 0.44 4.34 0.81
CA LEU A 47 1.60 3.51 0.45
C LEU A 47 2.57 3.26 1.60
N SER A 48 2.84 4.25 2.44
CA SER A 48 3.73 4.08 3.60
C SER A 48 3.20 3.05 4.62
N ASN A 49 1.88 2.87 4.73
CA ASN A 49 1.28 1.84 5.57
C ASN A 49 1.34 0.43 4.96
N PHE A 50 1.57 0.33 3.64
CA PHE A 50 1.61 -0.93 2.91
C PHE A 50 3.05 -1.38 2.59
N GLY A 51 4.06 -0.88 3.31
CA GLY A 51 5.46 -1.29 3.08
C GLY A 51 5.90 -1.04 1.63
N ALA A 52 5.45 0.08 1.06
CA ALA A 52 5.74 0.42 -0.32
C ALA A 52 7.19 0.89 -0.49
N GLU A 53 7.85 0.34 -1.49
CA GLU A 53 9.18 0.74 -1.93
C GLU A 53 9.12 1.13 -3.42
N PHE A 54 9.87 2.17 -3.78
CA PHE A 54 10.00 2.58 -5.17
C PHE A 54 11.40 2.18 -5.67
N THR A 55 11.47 1.09 -6.42
CA THR A 55 12.73 0.50 -6.89
C THR A 55 12.70 0.43 -8.42
N ASP A 56 13.74 0.90 -9.09
CA ASP A 56 13.86 0.83 -10.56
C ASP A 56 12.63 1.31 -11.36
N LYS A 57 12.02 2.42 -10.91
CA LYS A 57 10.78 2.99 -11.48
C LYS A 57 9.54 2.10 -11.34
N LYS A 58 9.59 1.10 -10.48
CA LYS A 58 8.47 0.23 -10.13
C LYS A 58 8.09 0.46 -8.68
N LEU A 59 6.79 0.38 -8.42
CA LEU A 59 6.26 0.37 -7.07
C LEU A 59 6.14 -1.08 -6.62
N ALA A 60 6.86 -1.43 -5.55
CA ALA A 60 6.86 -2.73 -4.91
C ALA A 60 6.17 -2.62 -3.54
N LEU A 61 5.36 -3.61 -3.17
CA LEU A 61 4.70 -3.67 -1.86
C LEU A 61 5.15 -4.94 -1.15
N HIS A 62 5.86 -4.75 -0.04
CA HIS A 62 6.48 -5.84 0.72
C HIS A 62 5.55 -6.31 1.84
N TRP A 63 4.59 -7.17 1.49
CA TRP A 63 3.60 -7.70 2.45
C TRP A 63 3.99 -9.06 3.03
N GLY A 64 4.92 -9.78 2.40
CA GLY A 64 5.33 -11.12 2.80
C GLY A 64 4.34 -12.20 2.36
N ASP A 65 3.04 -11.97 2.54
CA ASP A 65 1.98 -12.88 2.15
C ASP A 65 1.19 -12.40 0.93
N LYS A 66 0.66 -13.36 0.16
CA LYS A 66 -0.22 -13.08 -0.98
C LYS A 66 -1.62 -12.71 -0.49
N ASP A 67 -1.92 -11.42 -0.39
CA ASP A 67 -3.27 -10.91 -0.10
C ASP A 67 -3.86 -10.19 -1.33
N GLU A 68 -4.58 -10.94 -2.17
CA GLU A 68 -5.21 -10.40 -3.39
C GLU A 68 -6.33 -9.38 -3.07
N GLN A 69 -7.06 -9.57 -1.97
CA GLN A 69 -8.16 -8.67 -1.61
C GLN A 69 -7.62 -7.31 -1.16
N GLN A 70 -6.56 -7.31 -0.36
CA GLN A 70 -5.85 -6.10 0.05
C GLN A 70 -5.23 -5.40 -1.17
N PHE A 71 -4.69 -6.17 -2.13
CA PHE A 71 -4.16 -5.63 -3.38
C PHE A 71 -5.26 -4.98 -4.24
N GLU A 72 -6.37 -5.68 -4.47
CA GLU A 72 -7.49 -5.14 -5.24
C GLU A 72 -8.06 -3.86 -4.63
N LEU A 73 -8.15 -3.81 -3.29
CA LEU A 73 -8.59 -2.60 -2.60
C LEU A 73 -7.64 -1.43 -2.87
N LEU A 74 -6.33 -1.66 -2.76
CA LEU A 74 -5.31 -0.65 -3.06
C LEU A 74 -5.37 -0.19 -4.52
N ALA A 75 -5.48 -1.13 -5.46
CA ALA A 75 -5.61 -0.84 -6.88
C ALA A 75 -6.86 0.00 -7.18
N ARG A 76 -8.02 -0.31 -6.57
CA ARG A 76 -9.25 0.50 -6.69
C ARG A 76 -9.05 1.91 -6.16
N MET A 77 -8.32 2.08 -5.06
CA MET A 77 -7.98 3.41 -4.54
C MET A 77 -7.10 4.20 -5.51
N PHE A 78 -6.08 3.58 -6.11
CA PHE A 78 -5.22 4.25 -7.09
C PHE A 78 -6.02 4.67 -8.31
N ASN A 79 -6.87 3.77 -8.81
CA ASN A 79 -7.72 4.03 -9.97
C ASN A 79 -8.68 5.19 -9.69
N SER A 80 -9.27 5.24 -8.49
CA SER A 80 -10.18 6.32 -8.10
C SER A 80 -9.48 7.66 -7.87
N LEU A 81 -8.31 7.67 -7.24
CA LEU A 81 -7.59 8.91 -6.92
C LEU A 81 -6.92 9.51 -8.15
N LEU A 82 -6.24 8.67 -8.94
CA LEU A 82 -5.37 9.10 -10.03
C LEU A 82 -6.00 8.95 -11.42
N ASN A 83 -7.17 8.29 -11.53
CA ASN A 83 -7.82 7.98 -12.80
C ASN A 83 -6.93 7.17 -13.75
N ILE A 84 -6.29 6.13 -13.20
CA ILE A 84 -5.41 5.19 -13.91
C ILE A 84 -5.93 3.75 -13.80
N SER A 85 -5.34 2.82 -14.53
CA SER A 85 -5.66 1.38 -14.43
C SER A 85 -4.51 0.63 -13.79
N THR A 86 -4.62 0.39 -12.49
CA THR A 86 -3.61 -0.33 -11.70
C THR A 86 -3.90 -1.82 -11.73
N THR A 87 -2.88 -2.61 -12.08
CA THR A 87 -2.82 -4.07 -11.92
C THR A 87 -1.57 -4.44 -11.12
N GLY A 88 -1.36 -5.73 -10.84
CA GLY A 88 -0.13 -6.15 -10.19
C GLY A 88 0.12 -7.63 -10.27
N LYS A 89 1.37 -8.00 -10.01
CA LYS A 89 1.84 -9.38 -9.97
C LYS A 89 2.49 -9.66 -8.62
N PHE A 90 2.07 -10.72 -7.96
CA PHE A 90 2.73 -11.22 -6.77
C PHE A 90 3.86 -12.19 -7.16
N ASP A 91 5.07 -11.91 -6.69
CA ASP A 91 6.24 -12.76 -6.89
C ASP A 91 7.19 -12.64 -5.69
N ASN A 92 7.70 -13.78 -5.21
CA ASN A 92 8.67 -13.85 -4.09
C ASN A 92 8.31 -12.99 -2.86
N GLY A 93 7.05 -13.00 -2.42
CA GLY A 93 6.62 -12.24 -1.23
C GLY A 93 6.36 -10.75 -1.48
N VAL A 94 6.44 -10.30 -2.73
CA VAL A 94 6.33 -8.89 -3.13
C VAL A 94 5.26 -8.71 -4.19
N TRP A 95 4.38 -7.74 -3.99
CA TRP A 95 3.48 -7.26 -5.03
C TRP A 95 4.19 -6.21 -5.89
N GLN A 96 4.32 -6.49 -7.19
CA GLN A 96 4.79 -5.53 -8.17
C GLN A 96 3.58 -4.83 -8.79
N VAL A 97 3.44 -3.53 -8.52
CA VAL A 97 2.37 -2.71 -9.06
C VAL A 97 2.69 -2.33 -10.50
N GLN A 98 1.68 -2.43 -11.36
CA GLN A 98 1.72 -2.09 -12.79
C GLN A 98 0.59 -1.09 -13.07
N VAL A 99 0.86 -0.08 -13.88
CA VAL A 99 -0.07 1.01 -14.24
C VAL A 99 -0.01 1.29 -15.72
#